data_AF-A0A522D7G7-F1
#
_entry.id   AF-A0A522D7G7-F1
#
_cell.length_a   1.000
_cell.length_b   1.000
_cell.length_c   1.000
_cell.angle_alpha   90.00
_cell.angle_beta   90.00
_cell.angle_gamma   90.00
#
_symmetry.space_group_name_H-M   'P 1'
#
loop_
_entity.id
_entity.type
_entity.pdbx_description
1 polymer ?
#
loop_
_entity_poly.entity_id
_entity_poly.type
_entity_poly.pdbx_seq_one_letter_code
_entity_poly.pdbx_strand_id
1 'polypeptide(L)'
;MEEKREENKELREFHENPYNPERKKPEDIVRIFYIHNVPIIPVVSKRGGLLGIIRKEDVVSELSDIERTRDQRIDKFVSHLAKKMTLDDLLPYVAVCREFVVVSIFGEVEGRWTRLELLAACESPQKARVVENDIEKQKELQMMEWMIYMILEHVPRALYAVNKQGKTIFYNHYFEELYAARKSGEVDTGFVEKALGDAAKNEFFPAGKKGGEMYFYNQDLKMYYEKLPMLNNNKTVGYLIYCSRHLNESAPVKKRKRKK
;
A
#
# COMPACT_ATOMS: atom_id res chain seq x y z
N MET A 1 -33.51 12.60 -10.47
CA MET A 1 -32.82 11.34 -10.17
C MET A 1 -31.39 11.54 -10.66
N GLU A 2 -30.51 12.06 -9.81
CA GLU A 2 -29.14 12.42 -10.22
C GLU A 2 -28.26 11.17 -10.21
N GLU A 3 -27.80 10.79 -11.40
CA GLU A 3 -26.79 9.76 -11.61
C GLU A 3 -25.48 10.20 -10.94
N LYS A 4 -25.11 9.52 -9.85
CA LYS A 4 -23.75 9.59 -9.31
C LYS A 4 -22.80 9.02 -10.37
N ARG A 5 -22.01 9.89 -10.99
CA ARG A 5 -20.80 9.49 -11.73
C ARG A 5 -19.89 8.75 -10.77
N GLU A 6 -19.87 7.43 -10.84
CA GLU A 6 -18.84 6.61 -10.21
C GLU A 6 -17.50 6.97 -10.86
N GLU A 7 -16.63 7.61 -10.09
CA GLU A 7 -15.24 7.85 -10.47
C GLU A 7 -14.61 6.52 -10.88
N ASN A 8 -14.10 6.46 -12.10
CA ASN A 8 -13.20 5.42 -12.59
C ASN A 8 -11.98 5.36 -11.66
N LYS A 9 -12.07 4.60 -10.57
CA LYS A 9 -10.92 4.30 -9.72
C LYS A 9 -10.06 3.30 -10.46
N GLU A 10 -9.12 3.81 -11.25
CA GLU A 10 -7.99 3.03 -11.74
C GLU A 10 -7.30 2.37 -10.54
N LEU A 11 -6.95 1.09 -10.69
CA LEU A 11 -6.23 0.33 -9.66
C LEU A 11 -4.90 1.05 -9.42
N ARG A 12 -4.73 1.60 -8.21
CA ARG A 12 -3.57 2.42 -7.85
C ARG A 12 -2.30 1.57 -7.92
N GLU A 13 -1.29 2.12 -8.59
CA GLU A 13 0.06 1.56 -8.64
C GLU A 13 0.74 1.85 -7.29
N PHE A 14 1.27 0.81 -6.66
CA PHE A 14 2.07 0.95 -5.44
C PHE A 14 3.54 0.81 -5.80
N HIS A 15 4.33 1.83 -5.46
CA HIS A 15 5.77 1.85 -5.73
C HIS A 15 6.58 0.99 -4.74
N GLU A 16 5.98 0.59 -3.62
CA GLU A 16 6.63 -0.20 -2.55
C GLU A 16 5.65 -1.19 -1.93
N ASN A 17 6.19 -2.27 -1.33
CA ASN A 17 5.42 -3.28 -0.61
C ASN A 17 4.77 -2.64 0.64
N PRO A 18 3.43 -2.62 0.77
CA PRO A 18 2.73 -2.08 1.94
C PRO A 18 2.97 -2.90 3.22
N TYR A 19 3.60 -4.08 3.10
CA TYR A 19 4.17 -4.85 4.19
C TYR A 19 5.70 -4.72 4.20
N ASN A 20 6.19 -3.56 4.61
CA ASN A 20 7.50 -3.50 5.24
C ASN A 20 7.32 -3.79 6.76
N PRO A 21 7.81 -4.94 7.27
CA PRO A 21 7.80 -5.24 8.71
C PRO A 21 8.65 -4.25 9.54
N GLU A 22 9.44 -3.36 8.91
CA GLU A 22 9.92 -2.12 9.53
C GLU A 22 8.80 -1.06 9.64
N ARG A 23 7.61 -1.48 10.07
CA ARG A 23 6.48 -0.60 10.38
C ARG A 23 6.98 0.58 11.19
N LYS A 24 6.67 1.79 10.70
CA LYS A 24 6.94 3.01 11.46
C LYS A 24 6.38 2.85 12.86
N LYS A 25 7.25 2.96 13.84
CA LYS A 25 6.91 2.84 15.24
C LYS A 25 6.47 4.21 15.76
N PRO A 26 5.73 4.28 16.87
CA PRO A 26 5.40 5.56 17.51
C PRO A 26 6.59 6.53 17.66
N GLU A 27 7.80 6.01 17.87
CA GLU A 27 9.05 6.78 17.94
C GLU A 27 9.39 7.52 16.62
N ASP A 28 8.95 7.00 15.47
CA ASP A 28 9.18 7.64 14.18
C ASP A 28 8.40 8.96 14.05
N ILE A 29 7.28 9.13 14.75
CA ILE A 29 6.56 10.41 14.80
C ILE A 29 7.43 11.47 15.46
N VAL A 30 8.10 11.15 16.57
CA VAL A 30 9.05 12.06 17.22
C VAL A 30 10.17 12.47 16.30
N ARG A 31 10.68 11.52 15.50
CA ARG A 31 11.74 11.79 14.53
C ARG A 31 11.31 12.84 13.50
N ILE A 32 10.05 12.85 13.07
CA ILE A 32 9.50 13.86 12.15
C ILE A 32 9.58 15.26 12.78
N PHE A 33 9.22 15.42 14.06
CA PHE A 33 9.33 16.70 14.77
C PHE A 33 10.78 17.23 14.79
N TYR A 34 11.77 16.35 14.98
CA TYR A 34 13.17 16.75 15.00
C TYR A 34 13.73 17.04 13.61
N ILE A 35 13.40 16.23 12.60
CA ILE A 35 13.87 16.44 11.21
C ILE A 35 13.33 17.75 10.64
N HIS A 36 12.04 18.04 10.86
CA HIS A 36 11.39 19.21 10.28
C HIS A 36 11.42 20.44 11.19
N ASN A 37 11.91 20.30 12.42
CA ASN A 37 11.97 21.34 13.43
C ASN A 37 10.63 22.10 13.59
N VAL A 38 9.55 21.33 13.70
CA VAL A 38 8.19 21.87 13.89
C VAL A 38 7.72 21.62 15.33
N PRO A 39 6.86 22.48 15.90
CA PRO A 39 6.26 22.26 17.23
C PRO A 39 4.98 21.41 17.17
N ILE A 40 4.30 21.42 16.02
CA ILE A 40 3.06 20.71 15.76
C ILE A 40 3.09 20.02 14.40
N ILE A 41 2.32 18.95 14.27
CA ILE A 41 2.11 18.21 13.02
C ILE A 41 0.60 18.06 12.78
N PRO A 42 0.07 18.62 11.68
CA PRO A 42 -1.30 18.35 11.26
C PRO A 42 -1.44 16.92 10.73
N VAL A 43 -2.52 16.26 11.13
CA VAL A 43 -2.88 14.90 10.68
C VAL A 43 -4.01 15.02 9.67
N VAL A 44 -3.80 14.45 8.49
CA VAL A 44 -4.72 14.60 7.35
C VAL A 44 -5.29 13.26 6.89
N SER A 45 -6.51 13.28 6.35
CA SER A 45 -7.09 12.15 5.65
C SER A 45 -6.52 12.04 4.24
N LYS A 46 -6.71 10.88 3.58
CA LYS A 46 -6.33 10.69 2.16
C LYS A 46 -7.03 11.66 1.19
N ARG A 47 -8.06 12.39 1.64
CA ARG A 47 -8.76 13.42 0.85
C ARG A 47 -8.28 14.85 1.18
N GLY A 48 -7.22 14.99 1.98
CA GLY A 48 -6.66 16.28 2.39
C GLY A 48 -7.43 16.99 3.51
N GLY A 49 -8.39 16.31 4.16
CA GLY A 49 -9.13 16.89 5.30
C GLY A 49 -8.33 16.81 6.59
N LEU A 50 -8.33 17.88 7.39
CA LEU A 50 -7.67 17.91 8.70
C LEU A 50 -8.45 17.07 9.72
N LEU A 51 -7.79 16.03 10.24
CA LEU A 51 -8.35 15.14 11.27
C LEU A 51 -8.06 15.68 12.68
N GLY A 52 -6.88 16.28 12.87
CA GLY A 52 -6.45 16.86 14.14
C GLY A 52 -4.99 17.30 14.06
N ILE A 53 -4.47 17.78 15.17
CA ILE A 53 -3.10 18.26 15.30
C ILE A 53 -2.42 17.52 16.45
N ILE A 54 -1.21 17.06 16.20
CA ILE A 54 -0.34 16.44 17.20
C ILE A 54 0.69 17.46 17.65
N ARG A 55 0.87 17.61 18.95
CA ARG A 55 1.91 18.47 19.54
C ARG A 55 3.12 17.63 19.93
N LYS A 56 4.32 18.20 19.77
CA LYS A 56 5.58 17.54 20.13
C LYS A 56 5.59 17.08 21.59
N GLU A 57 5.09 17.92 22.49
CA GLU A 57 5.00 17.64 23.93
C GLU A 57 4.13 16.43 24.26
N ASP A 58 2.99 16.27 23.57
CA ASP A 58 2.08 15.14 23.79
C ASP A 58 2.74 13.82 23.37
N VAL A 59 3.47 13.83 22.25
CA VAL A 59 4.19 12.65 21.75
C VAL A 59 5.34 12.26 22.70
N VAL A 60 6.12 13.24 23.16
CA VAL A 60 7.23 12.99 24.10
C VAL A 60 6.70 12.47 25.44
N SER A 61 5.57 13.01 25.91
CA SER A 61 4.91 12.53 27.12
C SER A 61 4.43 11.09 26.95
N GLU A 62 3.76 10.77 25.84
CA GLU A 62 3.21 9.43 25.62
C GLU A 62 4.33 8.37 25.48
N LEU A 63 5.44 8.71 24.83
CA LEU A 63 6.58 7.80 24.67
C LEU A 63 7.47 7.67 25.91
N SER A 64 7.30 8.53 26.91
CA SER A 64 7.99 8.37 28.19
C SER A 64 7.52 7.11 28.94
N ASP A 65 6.32 6.62 28.64
CA ASP A 65 5.76 5.36 29.13
C ASP A 65 6.10 4.20 28.16
N ILE A 66 7.39 3.88 28.10
CA ILE A 66 7.98 2.93 27.13
C ILE A 66 7.33 1.53 27.20
N GLU A 67 6.87 1.10 28.37
CA GLU A 67 6.21 -0.20 28.54
C GLU A 67 4.84 -0.26 27.85
N ARG A 68 4.13 0.87 27.79
CA ARG A 68 2.80 0.97 27.18
C ARG A 68 2.85 1.14 25.66
N THR A 69 3.89 1.80 25.14
CA THR A 69 3.95 2.18 23.72
C THR A 69 4.61 1.13 22.83
N ARG A 70 5.36 0.17 23.41
CA ARG A 70 6.17 -0.81 22.65
C ARG A 70 5.37 -1.68 21.68
N ASP A 71 4.12 -1.99 22.04
CA ASP A 71 3.20 -2.81 21.24
C ASP A 71 2.06 -1.98 20.61
N GLN A 72 2.07 -0.66 20.79
CA GLN A 72 1.00 0.19 20.29
C GLN A 72 1.14 0.40 18.79
N ARG A 73 0.05 0.10 18.07
CA ARG A 73 -0.01 0.38 16.62
C ARG A 73 -0.01 1.88 16.37
N ILE A 74 0.75 2.30 15.36
CA ILE A 74 0.93 3.71 14.95
C ILE A 74 -0.41 4.42 14.70
N ASP A 75 -1.39 3.75 14.10
CA ASP A 75 -2.71 4.31 13.81
C ASP A 75 -3.47 4.66 15.07
N LYS A 76 -3.41 3.79 16.09
CA LYS A 76 -4.03 4.07 17.40
C LYS A 76 -3.30 5.19 18.13
N PHE A 77 -1.98 5.21 18.06
CA PHE A 77 -1.15 6.24 18.67
C PHE A 77 -1.44 7.63 18.09
N VAL A 78 -1.33 7.77 16.77
CA VAL A 78 -1.61 9.03 16.05
C VAL A 78 -3.06 9.48 16.28
N SER A 79 -4.03 8.56 16.20
CA SER A 79 -5.45 8.90 16.43
C SER A 79 -5.73 9.34 17.88
N HIS A 80 -4.98 8.83 18.85
CA HIS A 80 -5.13 9.23 20.26
C HIS A 80 -4.57 10.64 20.51
N LEU A 81 -3.44 10.98 19.88
CA LEU A 81 -2.76 12.25 20.07
C LEU A 81 -3.30 13.38 19.19
N ALA A 82 -3.91 13.06 18.05
CA ALA A 82 -4.48 14.05 17.14
C ALA A 82 -5.72 14.70 17.76
N LYS A 83 -5.56 15.94 18.25
CA LYS A 83 -6.63 16.73 18.88
C LYS A 83 -7.10 17.85 17.96
N LYS A 84 -8.38 18.17 18.02
CA LYS A 84 -8.89 19.40 17.38
C LYS A 84 -8.38 20.60 18.18
N MET A 85 -7.86 21.60 17.47
CA MET A 85 -7.40 22.86 18.06
C MET A 85 -8.23 23.99 17.46
N THR A 86 -8.52 24.99 18.27
CA THR A 86 -9.13 26.24 17.80
C THR A 86 -8.08 27.10 17.09
N LEU A 87 -8.52 28.17 16.43
CA LEU A 87 -7.61 29.15 15.83
C LEU A 87 -6.69 29.77 16.88
N ASP A 88 -7.25 30.15 18.03
CA ASP A 88 -6.50 30.78 19.13
C ASP A 88 -5.41 29.85 19.66
N ASP A 89 -5.71 28.54 19.76
CA ASP A 89 -4.73 27.53 20.14
C ASP A 89 -3.59 27.41 19.11
N LEU A 90 -3.86 27.70 17.84
CA LEU A 90 -2.91 27.61 16.74
C LEU A 90 -2.03 28.84 16.58
N LEU A 91 -2.50 30.03 16.97
CA LEU A 91 -1.80 31.31 16.81
C LEU A 91 -0.34 31.27 17.26
N PRO A 92 0.02 30.68 18.43
CA PRO A 92 1.42 30.63 18.88
C PRO A 92 2.33 29.89 17.90
N TYR A 93 1.81 28.88 17.19
CA TYR A 93 2.60 28.06 16.28
C TYR A 93 2.71 28.69 14.89
N VAL A 94 1.61 29.22 14.34
CA VAL A 94 1.61 29.84 13.00
C VAL A 94 2.29 31.20 12.96
N ALA A 95 2.48 31.84 14.11
CA ALA A 95 3.28 33.05 14.25
C ALA A 95 4.78 32.78 13.99
N VAL A 96 5.26 31.60 14.40
CA VAL A 96 6.68 31.22 14.33
C VAL A 96 6.98 30.36 13.10
N CYS A 97 6.06 29.48 12.70
CA CYS A 97 6.23 28.52 11.61
C CYS A 97 5.42 28.93 10.38
N ARG A 98 6.08 28.98 9.21
CA ARG A 98 5.42 29.29 7.93
C ARG A 98 4.88 28.06 7.22
N GLU A 99 5.51 26.90 7.44
CA GLU A 99 5.16 25.62 6.87
C GLU A 99 5.12 24.54 7.95
N PHE A 100 4.27 23.54 7.73
CA PHE A 100 4.07 22.40 8.60
C PHE A 100 4.12 21.13 7.77
N VAL A 101 4.90 20.15 8.19
CA VAL A 101 4.84 18.80 7.62
C VAL A 101 3.52 18.16 8.02
N VAL A 102 2.81 17.57 7.05
CA VAL A 102 1.54 16.89 7.31
C VAL A 102 1.71 15.39 7.21
N VAL A 103 1.01 14.65 8.07
CA VAL A 103 1.10 13.20 8.15
C VAL A 103 -0.26 12.53 8.05
N SER A 104 -0.28 11.30 7.57
CA SER A 104 -1.46 10.44 7.65
C SER A 104 -1.60 9.81 9.03
N ILE A 105 -2.72 9.12 9.28
CA ILE A 105 -2.91 8.34 10.51
C ILE A 105 -1.85 7.25 10.71
N PHE A 106 -1.11 6.88 9.66
CA PHE A 106 -0.05 5.86 9.72
C PHE A 106 1.35 6.43 9.96
N GLY A 107 1.47 7.75 10.19
CA GLY A 107 2.78 8.40 10.38
C GLY A 107 3.59 8.55 9.08
N GLU A 108 2.94 8.39 7.93
CA GLU A 108 3.51 8.67 6.62
C GLU A 108 3.45 10.17 6.35
N VAL A 109 4.51 10.74 5.78
CA VAL A 109 4.54 12.15 5.42
C VAL A 109 3.81 12.31 4.09
N GLU A 110 2.72 13.07 4.11
CA GLU A 110 1.84 13.29 2.95
C GLU A 110 2.19 14.59 2.20
N GLY A 111 3.01 15.46 2.81
CA GLY A 111 3.46 16.70 2.19
C GLY A 111 3.72 17.81 3.20
N ARG A 112 3.55 19.06 2.76
CA ARG A 112 3.65 20.25 3.60
C ARG A 112 2.46 21.16 3.37
N TRP A 113 2.00 21.79 4.43
CA TRP A 113 1.01 22.85 4.39
C TRP A 113 1.62 24.17 4.83
N THR A 114 1.23 25.23 4.16
CA THR A 114 1.45 26.60 4.60
C THR A 114 0.58 26.91 5.82
N ARG A 115 0.96 27.93 6.58
CA ARG A 115 0.14 28.44 7.70
C ARG A 115 -1.29 28.82 7.28
N LEU A 116 -1.50 29.30 6.05
CA LEU A 116 -2.83 29.68 5.56
C LEU A 116 -3.71 28.44 5.33
N GLU A 117 -3.14 27.39 4.75
CA GLU A 117 -3.84 26.11 4.54
C GLU A 117 -4.24 25.47 5.86
N LEU A 118 -3.35 25.50 6.86
CA LEU A 118 -3.66 24.99 8.21
C LEU A 118 -4.82 25.75 8.87
N LEU A 119 -4.79 27.09 8.83
CA LEU A 119 -5.86 27.92 9.42
C LEU A 119 -7.20 27.69 8.70
N ALA A 120 -7.19 27.65 7.36
CA ALA A 120 -8.39 27.39 6.56
C ALA A 120 -9.00 26.00 6.84
N ALA A 121 -8.15 25.00 7.06
CA ALA A 121 -8.58 23.66 7.39
C ALA A 121 -9.17 23.55 8.82
N CYS A 122 -8.69 24.37 9.76
CA CYS A 122 -9.24 24.48 11.11
C CYS A 122 -10.59 25.20 11.17
N GLU A 123 -10.79 26.23 10.34
CA GLU A 123 -12.07 26.95 10.26
C GLU A 123 -13.16 26.16 9.54
N SER A 124 -12.79 25.29 8.61
CA SER A 124 -13.74 24.51 7.83
C SER A 124 -14.49 23.53 8.75
N PRO A 125 -15.81 23.72 8.98
CA PRO A 125 -16.57 22.82 9.83
C PRO A 125 -16.87 21.52 9.06
N GLN A 126 -15.90 20.62 9.00
CA GLN A 126 -16.19 19.23 8.65
C GLN A 126 -16.97 18.64 9.84
N LYS A 127 -18.29 18.49 9.67
CA LYS A 127 -19.21 17.96 10.68
C LYS A 127 -18.59 16.72 11.33
N ALA A 128 -18.45 16.70 12.66
CA ALA A 128 -17.81 15.61 13.41
C ALA A 128 -18.37 14.22 13.07
N ARG A 129 -19.68 14.10 12.81
CA ARG A 129 -20.33 12.86 12.34
C ARG A 129 -19.90 12.39 10.95
N VAL A 130 -19.47 13.30 10.08
CA VAL A 130 -18.94 12.97 8.74
C VAL A 130 -17.51 12.48 8.88
N VAL A 131 -16.71 13.11 9.74
CA VAL A 131 -15.33 12.68 10.02
C VAL A 131 -15.30 11.32 10.72
N GLU A 132 -16.15 11.06 11.72
CA GLU A 132 -16.24 9.75 12.38
C GLU A 132 -16.75 8.66 11.44
N ASN A 133 -17.82 8.92 10.66
CA ASN A 133 -18.29 7.98 9.64
C ASN A 133 -17.24 7.76 8.54
N ASP A 134 -16.47 8.78 8.17
CA ASP A 134 -15.42 8.66 7.17
C ASP A 134 -14.23 7.89 7.73
N ILE A 135 -13.88 8.07 9.00
CA ILE A 135 -12.87 7.26 9.72
C ILE A 135 -13.34 5.81 9.84
N GLU A 136 -14.61 5.57 10.15
CA GLU A 136 -15.18 4.23 10.30
C GLU A 136 -15.28 3.53 8.95
N LYS A 137 -15.78 4.20 7.91
CA LYS A 137 -15.72 3.71 6.53
C LYS A 137 -14.30 3.51 6.04
N GLN A 138 -13.36 4.35 6.46
CA GLN A 138 -11.95 4.17 6.14
C GLN A 138 -11.40 2.93 6.83
N LYS A 139 -11.73 2.70 8.10
CA LYS A 139 -11.38 1.46 8.81
C LYS A 139 -12.01 0.25 8.15
N GLU A 140 -13.27 0.29 7.75
CA GLU A 140 -13.95 -0.80 7.05
C GLU A 140 -13.34 -1.08 5.68
N LEU A 141 -13.07 -0.04 4.88
CA LEU A 141 -12.41 -0.17 3.57
C LEU A 141 -11.01 -0.76 3.74
N GLN A 142 -10.25 -0.31 4.74
CA GLN A 142 -8.94 -0.85 5.05
C GLN A 142 -9.04 -2.27 5.58
N MET A 143 -9.97 -2.59 6.47
CA MET A 143 -10.21 -3.95 6.95
C MET A 143 -10.57 -4.88 5.80
N MET A 144 -11.35 -4.41 4.83
CA MET A 144 -11.70 -5.16 3.63
C MET A 144 -10.50 -5.33 2.70
N GLU A 145 -9.71 -4.28 2.44
CA GLU A 145 -8.43 -4.36 1.73
C GLU A 145 -7.52 -5.41 2.41
N TRP A 146 -7.41 -5.36 3.74
CA TRP A 146 -6.65 -6.29 4.57
C TRP A 146 -7.17 -7.73 4.47
N MET A 147 -8.49 -7.94 4.53
CA MET A 147 -9.08 -9.26 4.34
C MET A 147 -8.80 -9.81 2.95
N ILE A 148 -8.89 -8.96 1.91
CA ILE A 148 -8.56 -9.36 0.54
C ILE A 148 -7.09 -9.79 0.47
N TYR A 149 -6.16 -9.01 1.04
CA TYR A 149 -4.75 -9.40 1.09
C TYR A 149 -4.53 -10.72 1.85
N MET A 150 -5.16 -10.90 3.01
CA MET A 150 -5.09 -12.16 3.76
C MET A 150 -5.61 -13.34 2.94
N ILE A 151 -6.74 -13.16 2.24
CA ILE A 151 -7.28 -14.18 1.36
C ILE A 151 -6.28 -14.51 0.25
N LEU A 152 -5.75 -13.50 -0.43
CA LEU A 152 -4.81 -13.66 -1.55
C LEU A 152 -3.46 -14.28 -1.13
N GLU A 153 -3.00 -13.98 0.08
CA GLU A 153 -1.79 -14.58 0.68
C GLU A 153 -1.99 -16.07 0.99
N HIS A 154 -3.19 -16.45 1.44
CA HIS A 154 -3.53 -17.84 1.73
C HIS A 154 -3.99 -18.62 0.49
N VAL A 155 -4.02 -18.01 -0.69
CA VAL A 155 -4.20 -18.75 -1.94
C VAL A 155 -2.96 -19.64 -2.10
N PRO A 156 -3.10 -20.98 -2.15
CA PRO A 156 -1.98 -21.92 -2.12
C PRO A 156 -1.24 -22.04 -3.47
N ARG A 157 -1.18 -20.94 -4.22
CA ARG A 157 -0.61 -20.86 -5.57
C ARG A 157 0.14 -19.54 -5.72
N ALA A 158 1.23 -19.57 -6.46
CA ALA A 158 1.98 -18.36 -6.83
C ALA A 158 1.09 -17.44 -7.68
N LEU A 159 0.87 -16.23 -7.16
CA LEU A 159 -0.03 -15.24 -7.74
C LEU A 159 0.67 -13.90 -7.94
N TYR A 160 0.45 -13.31 -9.10
CA TYR A 160 0.90 -11.95 -9.43
C TYR A 160 -0.23 -11.18 -10.11
N ALA A 161 -0.47 -9.94 -9.73
CA ALA A 161 -1.56 -9.13 -10.24
C ALA A 161 -1.03 -7.87 -10.90
N VAL A 162 -1.56 -7.54 -12.08
CA VAL A 162 -1.23 -6.31 -12.81
C VAL A 162 -2.48 -5.53 -13.21
N ASN A 163 -2.37 -4.21 -13.31
CA ASN A 163 -3.43 -3.35 -13.84
C ASN A 163 -3.52 -3.46 -15.37
N LYS A 164 -4.40 -2.67 -16.01
CA LYS A 164 -4.54 -2.68 -17.48
C LYS A 164 -3.26 -2.26 -18.20
N GLN A 165 -2.46 -1.40 -17.58
CA GLN A 165 -1.20 -0.87 -18.07
C GLN A 165 -0.04 -1.86 -17.89
N GLY A 166 -0.30 -3.02 -17.26
CA GLY A 166 0.71 -4.04 -16.98
C GLY A 166 1.56 -3.75 -15.75
N LYS A 167 1.17 -2.78 -14.92
CA LYS A 167 1.87 -2.39 -13.69
C LYS A 167 1.44 -3.24 -12.51
N THR A 168 2.40 -3.56 -11.64
CA THR A 168 2.19 -4.43 -10.49
C THR A 168 1.18 -3.84 -9.51
N ILE A 169 0.18 -4.65 -9.13
CA ILE A 169 -0.78 -4.34 -8.07
C ILE A 169 -0.41 -5.12 -6.79
N PHE A 170 -0.12 -6.41 -6.93
CA PHE A 170 0.08 -7.33 -5.82
C PHE A 170 0.81 -8.59 -6.28
N TYR A 171 1.52 -9.25 -5.38
CA TYR A 171 1.94 -10.65 -5.52
C TYR A 171 2.03 -11.29 -4.13
N ASN A 172 1.81 -12.59 -4.04
CA ASN A 172 1.85 -13.31 -2.76
C ASN A 172 3.21 -13.97 -2.51
N HIS A 173 3.42 -14.45 -1.28
CA HIS A 173 4.68 -15.09 -0.90
C HIS A 173 5.04 -16.30 -1.79
N TYR A 174 4.07 -17.09 -2.23
CA TYR A 174 4.33 -18.21 -3.14
C TYR A 174 4.94 -17.77 -4.49
N PHE A 175 4.59 -16.57 -4.97
CA PHE A 175 5.25 -16.01 -6.15
C PHE A 175 6.70 -15.60 -5.84
N GLU A 176 6.96 -15.02 -4.67
CA GLU A 176 8.33 -14.69 -4.23
C GLU A 176 9.20 -15.94 -4.16
N GLU A 177 8.71 -17.02 -3.56
CA GLU A 177 9.43 -18.30 -3.48
C GLU A 177 9.73 -18.85 -4.88
N LEU A 178 8.73 -18.83 -5.77
CA LEU A 178 8.90 -19.28 -7.15
C LEU A 178 9.90 -18.41 -7.91
N TYR A 179 9.85 -17.09 -7.71
CA TYR A 179 10.80 -16.15 -8.30
C TYR A 179 12.21 -16.40 -7.81
N ALA A 180 12.42 -16.45 -6.49
CA ALA A 180 13.70 -16.72 -5.86
C ALA A 180 14.32 -18.05 -6.33
N ALA A 181 13.50 -19.08 -6.54
CA ALA A 181 13.94 -20.38 -7.05
C ALA A 181 14.44 -20.33 -8.51
N ARG A 182 13.92 -19.41 -9.32
CA ARG A 182 14.27 -19.26 -10.75
C ARG A 182 15.32 -18.18 -11.00
N LYS A 183 15.28 -17.13 -10.20
CA LYS A 183 16.12 -15.94 -10.26
C LYS A 183 16.45 -15.54 -8.82
N SER A 184 17.73 -15.63 -8.46
CA SER A 184 18.17 -15.31 -7.09
C SER A 184 17.93 -13.83 -6.77
N GLY A 185 17.43 -13.56 -5.56
CA GLY A 185 17.17 -12.21 -5.06
C GLY A 185 15.69 -11.95 -4.83
N GLU A 186 15.39 -10.71 -4.44
CA GLU A 186 14.03 -10.21 -4.25
C GLU A 186 13.31 -9.99 -5.59
N VAL A 187 11.98 -9.91 -5.56
CA VAL A 187 11.16 -9.70 -6.75
C VAL A 187 11.37 -8.29 -7.30
N ASP A 188 12.09 -8.19 -8.41
CA ASP A 188 12.18 -6.97 -9.21
C ASP A 188 10.90 -6.81 -10.04
N THR A 189 9.98 -5.96 -9.56
CA THR A 189 8.69 -5.70 -10.20
C THR A 189 8.86 -5.12 -11.61
N GLY A 190 9.76 -4.16 -11.80
CA GLY A 190 10.02 -3.55 -13.11
C GLY A 190 10.51 -4.57 -14.14
N PHE A 191 11.28 -5.57 -13.71
CA PHE A 191 11.66 -6.69 -14.56
C PHE A 191 10.47 -7.61 -14.86
N VAL A 192 9.66 -7.97 -13.87
CA VAL A 192 8.49 -8.85 -14.06
C VAL A 192 7.47 -8.20 -15.00
N GLU A 193 7.17 -6.91 -14.81
CA GLU A 193 6.28 -6.13 -15.69
C GLU A 193 6.75 -6.18 -17.15
N LYS A 194 8.05 -5.96 -17.39
CA LYS A 194 8.64 -6.02 -18.73
C LYS A 194 8.54 -7.43 -19.32
N ALA A 195 8.90 -8.45 -18.54
CA ALA A 195 8.87 -9.84 -18.99
C ALA A 195 7.45 -10.28 -19.36
N LEU A 196 6.45 -9.95 -18.55
CA LEU A 196 5.05 -10.28 -18.80
C LEU A 196 4.42 -9.43 -19.92
N GLY A 197 4.92 -8.22 -20.14
CA GLY A 197 4.47 -7.32 -21.20
C GLY A 197 5.03 -7.64 -22.59
N ASP A 198 6.18 -8.31 -22.68
CA ASP A 198 6.81 -8.64 -23.96
C ASP A 198 6.21 -9.92 -24.58
N ALA A 199 5.37 -9.76 -25.61
CA ALA A 199 4.75 -10.88 -26.30
C ALA A 199 5.76 -11.87 -26.92
N ALA A 200 6.95 -11.42 -27.32
CA ALA A 200 7.98 -12.29 -27.90
C ALA A 200 8.60 -13.25 -26.87
N LYS A 201 8.44 -12.95 -25.57
CA LYS A 201 8.96 -13.73 -24.45
C LYS A 201 7.94 -14.72 -23.88
N ASN A 202 6.71 -14.69 -24.37
CA ASN A 202 5.59 -15.44 -23.83
C ASN A 202 5.08 -16.46 -24.85
N GLU A 203 5.58 -17.69 -24.73
CA GLU A 203 5.20 -18.80 -25.60
C GLU A 203 3.89 -19.45 -25.16
N PHE A 204 3.05 -19.85 -26.12
CA PHE A 204 1.74 -20.41 -25.86
C PHE A 204 1.79 -21.95 -25.83
N PHE A 205 1.20 -22.55 -24.81
CA PHE A 205 1.10 -23.99 -24.63
C PHE A 205 -0.36 -24.41 -24.41
N PRO A 206 -0.91 -25.33 -25.22
CA PRO A 206 -2.23 -25.90 -24.98
C PRO A 206 -2.19 -26.92 -23.82
N ALA A 207 -3.14 -26.83 -22.89
CA ALA A 207 -3.31 -27.81 -21.82
C ALA A 207 -3.98 -29.10 -22.36
N GLY A 208 -3.17 -30.10 -22.68
CA GLY A 208 -3.63 -31.48 -22.90
C GLY A 208 -4.47 -31.73 -24.17
N LYS A 209 -4.81 -33.00 -24.41
CA LYS A 209 -5.52 -33.48 -25.60
C LYS A 209 -7.01 -33.06 -25.69
N LYS A 210 -7.54 -32.37 -24.68
CA LYS A 210 -8.93 -31.91 -24.59
C LYS A 210 -9.02 -30.40 -24.28
N GLY A 211 -8.28 -29.59 -25.04
CA GLY A 211 -8.64 -28.23 -25.49
C GLY A 211 -9.37 -27.25 -24.57
N GLY A 212 -9.07 -27.20 -23.26
CA GLY A 212 -9.78 -26.30 -22.33
C GLY A 212 -8.96 -25.10 -21.84
N GLU A 213 -7.71 -25.34 -21.42
CA GLU A 213 -6.92 -24.32 -20.72
C GLU A 213 -5.67 -23.95 -21.54
N MET A 214 -5.30 -22.68 -21.52
CA MET A 214 -4.13 -22.15 -22.22
C MET A 214 -3.10 -21.69 -21.19
N TYR A 215 -1.87 -22.18 -21.29
CA TYR A 215 -0.76 -21.72 -20.46
C TYR A 215 0.23 -20.93 -21.30
N PHE A 216 0.89 -20.00 -20.66
CA PHE A 216 2.01 -19.25 -21.20
C PHE A 216 3.28 -19.73 -20.52
N TYR A 217 4.38 -19.80 -21.26
CA TYR A 217 5.71 -19.93 -20.70
C TYR A 217 6.47 -18.63 -20.95
N ASN A 218 6.88 -17.97 -19.87
CA ASN A 218 7.75 -16.80 -19.98
C ASN A 218 9.22 -17.23 -19.99
N GLN A 219 9.96 -16.91 -21.06
CA GLN A 219 11.36 -17.29 -21.21
C GLN A 219 12.30 -16.63 -20.19
N ASP A 220 12.02 -15.37 -19.82
CA ASP A 220 12.89 -14.57 -18.96
C ASP A 220 12.69 -14.94 -17.47
N LEU A 221 11.43 -15.12 -17.05
CA LEU A 221 11.03 -15.60 -15.72
C LEU A 221 11.24 -17.10 -15.56
N LYS A 222 11.22 -17.85 -16.68
CA LYS A 222 11.28 -19.32 -16.74
C LYS A 222 10.15 -19.98 -15.96
N MET A 223 8.94 -19.46 -16.12
CA MET A 223 7.75 -19.92 -15.41
C MET A 223 6.59 -20.14 -16.38
N TYR A 224 5.79 -21.16 -16.08
CA TYR A 224 4.47 -21.35 -16.68
C TYR A 224 3.42 -20.57 -15.91
N TYR A 225 2.55 -19.86 -16.62
CA TYR A 225 1.48 -19.09 -16.01
C TYR A 225 0.21 -19.10 -16.84
N GLU A 226 -0.91 -18.85 -16.18
CA GLU A 226 -2.19 -18.54 -16.79
C GLU A 226 -2.49 -17.05 -16.58
N LYS A 227 -3.10 -16.39 -17.57
CA LYS A 227 -3.46 -14.97 -17.50
C LYS A 227 -4.98 -14.81 -17.50
N LEU A 228 -5.53 -14.49 -16.34
CA LEU A 228 -6.97 -14.32 -16.12
C LEU A 228 -7.35 -12.83 -16.06
N PRO A 229 -8.32 -12.36 -16.84
CA PRO A 229 -8.78 -10.97 -16.77
C PRO A 229 -9.56 -10.71 -15.48
N MET A 230 -9.23 -9.63 -14.78
CA MET A 230 -10.05 -9.09 -13.70
C MET A 230 -11.12 -8.18 -14.30
N LEU A 231 -12.40 -8.46 -14.04
CA LEU A 231 -13.53 -7.71 -14.61
C LEU A 231 -14.20 -6.83 -13.56
N ASN A 232 -14.50 -5.58 -13.92
CA ASN A 232 -15.39 -4.70 -13.18
C ASN A 232 -16.45 -4.16 -14.15
N ASN A 233 -17.74 -4.37 -13.87
CA ASN A 233 -18.84 -3.98 -14.77
C ASN A 233 -18.60 -4.40 -16.23
N ASN A 234 -18.21 -5.66 -16.44
CA ASN A 234 -17.83 -6.25 -17.74
C ASN A 234 -16.65 -5.58 -18.46
N LYS A 235 -15.90 -4.68 -17.80
CA LYS A 235 -14.67 -4.09 -18.33
C LYS A 235 -13.46 -4.72 -17.64
N THR A 236 -12.49 -5.18 -18.42
CA THR A 236 -11.21 -5.66 -17.87
C THR A 236 -10.50 -4.52 -17.16
N VAL A 237 -10.21 -4.65 -15.87
CA VAL A 237 -9.48 -3.70 -15.02
C VAL A 237 -8.02 -4.08 -14.76
N GLY A 238 -7.65 -5.32 -15.09
CA GLY A 238 -6.29 -5.82 -15.00
C GLY A 238 -6.26 -7.32 -15.25
N TYR A 239 -5.17 -7.96 -14.84
CA TYR A 239 -4.98 -9.39 -15.00
C TYR A 239 -4.38 -10.02 -13.75
N LEU A 240 -4.87 -11.20 -13.41
CA LEU A 240 -4.22 -12.13 -12.48
C LEU A 240 -3.36 -13.10 -13.29
N ILE A 241 -2.14 -13.29 -12.82
CA ILE A 241 -1.14 -14.19 -13.36
C ILE A 241 -0.99 -15.33 -12.36
N TYR A 242 -1.52 -16.49 -12.71
CA TYR A 242 -1.49 -17.69 -11.89
C TYR A 242 -0.35 -18.59 -12.34
N CYS A 243 0.67 -18.77 -11.50
CA CYS A 243 1.77 -19.69 -11.77
C CYS A 243 1.45 -21.07 -11.17
N SER A 244 0.98 -21.99 -12.02
CA SER A 244 0.60 -23.35 -11.61
C SER A 244 1.79 -24.12 -11.04
N ARG A 245 1.68 -24.58 -9.79
CA ARG A 245 2.75 -25.29 -9.06
C ARG A 245 3.22 -26.56 -9.79
N HIS A 246 2.30 -27.38 -10.29
CA HIS A 246 2.62 -28.63 -10.99
C HIS A 246 3.42 -28.43 -12.30
N LEU A 247 3.13 -27.36 -13.06
CA LEU A 247 3.89 -27.00 -14.26
C LEU A 247 5.27 -26.44 -13.91
N ASN A 248 5.37 -25.76 -12.77
CA ASN A 248 6.59 -25.08 -12.35
C ASN A 248 7.50 -25.92 -11.44
N GLU A 249 7.05 -27.06 -10.91
CA GLU A 249 7.90 -28.01 -10.17
C GLU A 249 8.79 -28.84 -11.10
N SER A 250 8.33 -29.10 -12.33
CA SER A 250 9.02 -29.95 -13.32
C SER A 250 9.98 -29.21 -14.26
N ALA A 251 9.96 -27.87 -14.26
CA ALA A 251 10.86 -27.09 -15.12
C ALA A 251 12.33 -27.23 -14.65
N PRO A 252 13.28 -27.58 -15.55
CA PRO A 252 14.58 -28.12 -15.18
C PRO A 252 15.38 -27.12 -14.35
N VAL A 253 15.55 -27.44 -13.07
CA VAL A 253 16.62 -26.87 -12.25
C VAL A 253 17.92 -27.37 -12.86
N LYS A 254 18.67 -26.50 -13.56
CA LYS A 254 20.03 -26.83 -13.99
C LYS A 254 20.82 -27.26 -12.77
N LYS A 255 21.01 -28.57 -12.58
CA LYS A 255 21.91 -29.13 -11.57
C LYS A 255 23.26 -28.45 -11.78
N ARG A 256 23.69 -27.65 -10.78
CA ARG A 256 25.07 -27.15 -10.70
C ARG A 256 25.98 -28.37 -10.82
N LYS A 257 26.68 -28.51 -11.95
CA LYS A 257 27.74 -29.51 -12.10
C LYS A 257 28.75 -29.24 -10.99
N ARG A 258 28.84 -30.14 -10.00
CA ARG A 258 29.99 -30.19 -9.11
C ARG A 258 31.20 -30.45 -9.99
N LYS A 259 32.12 -29.50 -10.07
CA LYS A 259 33.47 -29.74 -10.60
C LYS A 259 34.09 -30.85 -9.76
N LYS A 260 34.40 -31.97 -10.40
CA LYS A 260 35.48 -32.86 -9.95
C LYS A 260 36.76 -32.34 -10.59
#